data_AF-A0A922MQQ8-F1
#
_entry.id   AF-A0A922MQQ8-F1
#
_cell.length_a   1.000
_cell.length_b   1.000
_cell.length_c   1.000
_cell.angle_alpha   90.00
_cell.angle_beta   90.00
_cell.angle_gamma   90.00
#
_symmetry.space_group_name_H-M   'P 1'
#
loop_
_entity.id
_entity.type
_entity.pdbx_description
1 polymer ?
#
loop_
_entity_poly.entity_id
_entity_poly.type
_entity_poly.pdbx_seq_one_letter_code
_entity_poly.pdbx_strand_id
1 'polypeptide(L)'
;MQEQNLHTFDEKLNYLERFVLSQDEYCEEEKKEQAKQTCYPVRDAYRITETCAEINLRDLMDHTAERLATYLEDDVFEHLSPEERQSLTLISKWGCDGSQQSQFKEKMQDLDAKDSNIFQSC
;
A
#
# COMPACT_ATOMS: atom_id res chain seq x y z
N MET A 1 -22.22 -24.28 11.24
CA MET A 1 -22.28 -23.66 12.58
C MET A 1 -22.74 -24.72 13.54
N GLN A 2 -21.85 -25.24 14.39
CA GLN A 2 -22.25 -26.14 15.49
C GLN A 2 -22.57 -25.26 16.70
N GLU A 3 -23.81 -25.28 17.17
CA GLU A 3 -24.20 -24.65 18.44
C GLU A 3 -23.42 -25.33 19.57
N GLN A 4 -22.50 -24.62 20.20
CA GLN A 4 -21.91 -25.05 21.46
C GLN A 4 -22.93 -24.78 22.58
N ASN A 5 -23.28 -25.83 23.33
CA ASN A 5 -24.21 -25.77 24.45
C ASN A 5 -23.56 -25.02 25.63
N LEU A 6 -23.68 -23.69 25.64
CA LEU A 6 -23.20 -22.80 26.71
C LEU A 6 -24.26 -22.74 27.82
N HIS A 7 -23.92 -23.20 29.02
CA HIS A 7 -24.90 -23.51 30.06
C HIS A 7 -25.06 -22.39 31.10
N THR A 8 -24.07 -21.53 31.26
CA THR A 8 -24.11 -20.41 32.21
C THR A 8 -24.22 -19.04 31.51
N PHE A 9 -24.72 -18.03 32.23
CA PHE A 9 -24.80 -16.67 31.72
C PHE A 9 -23.40 -16.09 31.43
N ASP A 10 -22.43 -16.38 32.29
CA ASP A 10 -21.05 -15.91 32.13
C ASP A 10 -20.36 -16.52 30.90
N GLU A 11 -20.63 -17.79 30.59
CA GLU A 11 -20.13 -18.42 29.36
C GLU A 11 -20.73 -17.79 28.10
N LYS A 12 -22.03 -17.44 28.13
CA LYS A 12 -22.69 -16.73 27.03
C LYS A 12 -22.14 -15.31 26.86
N LEU A 13 -21.91 -14.60 27.96
CA LEU A 13 -21.33 -13.25 27.94
C LEU A 13 -19.91 -13.26 27.39
N ASN A 14 -19.05 -14.16 27.87
CA ASN A 14 -17.68 -14.32 27.36
C ASN A 14 -17.64 -14.73 25.87
N TYR A 15 -18.58 -15.56 25.42
CA TYR A 15 -18.69 -15.92 24.00
C TYR A 15 -19.05 -14.72 23.13
N LEU A 16 -20.03 -13.92 23.55
CA LEU A 16 -20.43 -12.71 22.84
C LEU A 16 -19.30 -11.67 22.80
N GLU A 17 -18.59 -11.46 23.91
CA GLU A 17 -17.43 -10.56 23.94
C GLU A 17 -16.33 -10.99 22.96
N ARG A 18 -15.98 -12.29 22.95
CA ARG A 18 -15.00 -12.82 21.99
C ARG A 18 -15.47 -12.69 20.55
N PHE A 19 -16.76 -12.92 20.29
CA PHE A 19 -17.33 -12.82 18.96
C PHE A 19 -17.32 -11.38 18.46
N VAL A 20 -17.72 -10.42 19.30
CA VAL A 20 -17.67 -8.98 18.98
C VAL A 20 -16.23 -8.53 18.73
N LEU A 21 -15.28 -8.89 19.62
CA LEU A 21 -13.87 -8.58 19.44
C LEU A 21 -13.30 -9.16 18.13
N SER A 22 -13.66 -10.40 17.78
CA SER A 22 -13.22 -11.01 16.52
C SER A 22 -13.83 -10.34 15.28
N GLN A 23 -15.04 -9.81 15.38
CA GLN A 23 -15.65 -9.03 14.29
C GLN A 23 -14.99 -7.66 14.14
N ASP A 24 -14.69 -6.99 15.26
CA ASP A 24 -13.98 -5.72 15.26
C ASP A 24 -12.57 -5.90 14.65
N GLU A 25 -11.85 -6.96 15.02
CA GLU A 25 -10.53 -7.29 14.46
C GLU A 25 -10.60 -7.55 12.93
N TYR A 26 -11.60 -8.30 12.46
CA TYR A 26 -11.83 -8.52 11.03
C TYR A 26 -12.15 -7.22 10.28
N CYS A 27 -12.98 -6.36 10.87
CA CYS A 27 -13.34 -5.05 10.32
C CYS A 27 -12.11 -4.13 10.18
N GLU A 28 -11.21 -4.15 11.15
CA GLU A 28 -9.97 -3.36 11.11
C GLU A 28 -8.98 -3.86 10.04
N GLU A 29 -8.81 -5.17 9.87
CA GLU A 29 -7.98 -5.71 8.79
C GLU A 29 -8.57 -5.38 7.40
N GLU A 30 -9.90 -5.40 7.25
CA GLU A 30 -10.55 -5.01 6.00
C GLU A 30 -10.31 -3.52 5.67
N LYS A 31 -10.47 -2.62 6.64
CA LYS A 31 -10.18 -1.19 6.47
C LYS A 31 -8.71 -0.95 6.09
N LYS A 32 -7.79 -1.66 6.72
CA LYS A 32 -6.36 -1.57 6.43
C LYS A 32 -6.05 -2.04 5.02
N GLU A 33 -6.69 -3.11 4.57
CA GLU A 33 -6.52 -3.59 3.20
C GLU A 33 -7.07 -2.58 2.19
N GLN A 34 -8.26 -2.02 2.43
CA GLN A 34 -8.80 -0.93 1.60
C GLN A 34 -7.86 0.28 1.55
N ALA A 35 -7.28 0.68 2.69
CA ALA A 35 -6.31 1.77 2.75
C ALA A 35 -5.01 1.46 1.98
N LYS A 36 -4.55 0.20 1.92
CA LYS A 36 -3.43 -0.18 1.04
C LYS A 36 -3.82 -0.07 -0.42
N GLN A 37 -5.03 -0.49 -0.79
CA GLN A 37 -5.50 -0.44 -2.16
C GLN A 37 -5.51 0.99 -2.72
N THR A 38 -5.89 1.98 -1.91
CA THR A 38 -5.82 3.40 -2.31
C THR A 38 -4.40 3.94 -2.44
N CYS A 39 -3.39 3.24 -1.91
CA CYS A 39 -1.99 3.63 -2.04
C CYS A 39 -1.35 3.14 -3.34
N TYR A 40 -1.91 2.13 -4.02
CA TYR A 40 -1.33 1.58 -5.24
C TYR A 40 -1.71 2.43 -6.46
N PRO A 41 -0.75 2.71 -7.37
CA PRO A 41 -1.05 3.27 -8.67
C PRO A 41 -1.98 2.37 -9.48
N VAL A 42 -2.63 2.92 -10.51
CA VAL A 42 -3.47 2.14 -11.42
C VAL A 42 -2.69 0.98 -12.04
N ARG A 43 -3.36 -0.15 -12.28
CA ARG A 43 -2.68 -1.40 -12.67
C ARG A 43 -1.82 -1.26 -13.93
N ASP A 44 -2.27 -0.49 -14.90
CA ASP A 44 -1.58 -0.30 -16.17
C ASP A 44 -0.36 0.63 -16.07
N ALA A 45 -0.18 1.33 -14.94
CA ALA A 45 0.96 2.22 -14.72
C ALA A 45 2.26 1.44 -14.49
N TYR A 46 2.19 0.19 -14.03
CA TYR A 46 3.38 -0.57 -13.63
C TYR A 46 3.40 -1.99 -14.20
N ARG A 47 4.61 -2.49 -14.40
CA ARG A 47 4.88 -3.83 -14.90
C ARG A 47 5.79 -4.56 -13.95
N ILE A 48 5.42 -5.80 -13.62
CA ILE A 48 6.21 -6.69 -12.79
C ILE A 48 6.50 -7.94 -13.60
N THR A 49 7.77 -8.28 -13.65
CA THR A 49 8.31 -9.52 -14.20
C THR A 49 9.07 -10.25 -13.10
N GLU A 50 9.61 -11.43 -13.41
CA GLU A 50 10.41 -12.19 -12.45
C GLU A 50 11.70 -11.44 -12.04
N THR A 51 12.28 -10.64 -12.93
CA THR A 51 13.61 -10.02 -12.73
C THR A 51 13.55 -8.50 -12.57
N CYS A 52 12.40 -7.88 -12.78
CA CYS A 52 12.27 -6.43 -12.80
C CYS A 52 10.85 -5.99 -12.42
N ALA A 53 10.76 -4.89 -11.67
CA ALA A 53 9.55 -4.13 -11.47
C ALA A 53 9.80 -2.67 -11.88
N GLU A 54 8.91 -2.12 -12.69
CA GLU A 54 9.02 -0.75 -13.19
C GLU A 54 7.65 -0.08 -13.23
N ILE A 55 7.64 1.25 -13.19
CA ILE A 55 6.45 2.08 -13.23
C ILE A 55 6.66 3.25 -14.18
N ASN A 56 5.59 3.66 -14.87
CA ASN A 56 5.59 4.88 -15.65
C ASN A 56 5.80 6.10 -14.73
N LEU A 57 6.83 6.88 -15.01
CA LEU A 57 7.19 8.03 -14.17
C LEU A 57 6.05 9.06 -14.08
N ARG A 58 5.32 9.29 -15.17
CA ARG A 58 4.21 10.24 -15.15
C ARG A 58 3.10 9.76 -14.22
N ASP A 59 2.69 8.50 -14.36
CA ASP A 59 1.64 7.93 -13.52
C ASP A 59 2.05 7.90 -12.04
N LEU A 60 3.33 7.65 -11.74
CA LEU A 60 3.86 7.75 -10.37
C LEU A 60 3.78 9.18 -9.81
N MET A 61 4.15 10.18 -10.62
CA MET A 61 4.12 11.59 -10.23
C MET A 61 2.70 12.10 -10.04
N ASP A 62 1.79 11.75 -10.95
CA ASP A 62 0.37 12.10 -10.89
C ASP A 62 -0.27 11.47 -9.64
N HIS A 63 -0.04 10.18 -9.38
CA HIS A 63 -0.52 9.49 -8.17
C HIS A 63 0.05 10.10 -6.89
N THR A 64 1.33 10.49 -6.89
CA THR A 64 1.96 11.15 -5.74
C THR A 64 1.32 12.52 -5.47
N ALA A 65 1.08 13.31 -6.53
CA ALA A 65 0.45 14.62 -6.41
C ALA A 65 -1.00 14.52 -5.92
N GLU A 66 -1.79 13.58 -6.44
CA GLU A 66 -3.17 13.34 -6.03
C GLU A 66 -3.26 12.96 -4.55
N ARG A 67 -2.39 12.06 -4.10
CA ARG A 67 -2.34 11.68 -2.69
C ARG A 67 -1.94 12.85 -1.79
N LEU A 68 -0.93 13.63 -2.17
CA LEU A 68 -0.56 14.84 -1.42
C LEU A 68 -1.74 15.83 -1.36
N ALA A 69 -2.44 16.04 -2.47
CA ALA A 69 -3.61 16.92 -2.50
C ALA A 69 -4.72 16.45 -1.56
N THR A 70 -4.98 15.14 -1.54
CA THR A 70 -6.01 14.54 -0.67
C THR A 70 -5.70 14.73 0.82
N TYR A 71 -4.46 14.49 1.25
CA TYR A 71 -4.11 14.55 2.68
C TYR A 71 -3.79 15.96 3.19
N LEU A 72 -3.47 16.89 2.29
CA LEU A 72 -3.20 18.29 2.64
C LEU A 72 -4.42 19.18 2.38
N GLU A 73 -5.56 18.62 1.96
CA GLU A 73 -6.74 19.38 1.54
C GLU A 73 -7.15 20.40 2.61
N ASP A 74 -7.41 19.91 3.82
CA ASP A 74 -7.89 20.69 4.96
C ASP A 74 -6.81 21.64 5.52
N ASP A 75 -5.54 21.21 5.56
CA ASP A 75 -4.47 21.94 6.23
C ASP A 75 -3.78 23.01 5.37
N VAL A 76 -3.78 22.79 4.04
CA VAL A 76 -3.02 23.63 3.10
C VAL A 76 -3.94 24.16 2.01
N PHE A 77 -4.65 23.28 1.30
CA PHE A 77 -5.34 23.69 0.08
C PHE A 77 -6.54 24.60 0.40
N GLU A 78 -7.31 24.34 1.47
CA GLU A 78 -8.41 25.22 1.92
C GLU A 78 -8.01 26.68 2.11
N HIS A 79 -6.74 26.94 2.41
CA HIS A 79 -6.23 28.29 2.67
C HIS A 79 -5.59 28.97 1.44
N LEU A 80 -5.43 28.24 0.33
CA LEU A 80 -4.91 28.79 -0.93
C LEU A 80 -6.01 29.48 -1.72
N SER A 81 -5.69 30.65 -2.27
CA SER A 81 -6.54 31.34 -3.24
C SER A 81 -6.70 30.52 -4.54
N PRO A 82 -7.77 30.76 -5.32
CA PRO A 82 -7.97 30.08 -6.61
C PRO A 82 -6.79 30.23 -7.57
N GLU A 83 -6.13 31.38 -7.57
CA GLU A 83 -4.95 31.67 -8.39
C GLU A 83 -3.73 30.85 -7.94
N GLU A 84 -3.50 30.76 -6.63
CA GLU A 84 -2.39 29.96 -6.07
C GLU A 84 -2.58 28.47 -6.39
N ARG A 85 -3.80 27.94 -6.21
CA ARG A 85 -4.14 26.54 -6.52
C ARG A 85 -3.84 26.18 -7.98
N GLN A 86 -4.03 27.10 -8.92
CA GLN A 86 -3.76 26.86 -10.35
C GLN A 86 -2.27 26.90 -10.71
N SER A 87 -1.41 27.40 -9.83
CA SER A 87 0.01 27.65 -10.10
C SER A 87 0.96 26.71 -9.34
N LEU A 88 0.41 25.70 -8.66
CA LEU A 88 1.20 24.77 -7.85
C LEU A 88 2.19 23.99 -8.69
N THR A 89 3.40 23.85 -8.15
CA THR A 89 4.49 23.11 -8.79
C THR A 89 5.05 22.09 -7.81
N LEU A 90 5.03 20.82 -8.21
CA LEU A 90 5.67 19.75 -7.45
C LEU A 90 7.16 19.67 -7.82
N ILE A 91 8.02 20.03 -6.87
CA ILE A 91 9.47 19.93 -7.02
C ILE A 91 9.94 18.64 -6.35
N SER A 92 10.44 17.71 -7.16
CA SER A 92 10.91 16.39 -6.70
C SER A 92 12.41 16.20 -6.95
N LYS A 93 13.04 15.37 -6.11
CA LYS A 93 14.38 14.83 -6.32
C LYS A 93 14.27 13.36 -6.70
N TRP A 94 15.20 12.87 -7.50
CA TRP A 94 15.28 11.44 -7.86
C TRP A 94 16.75 11.00 -7.91
N GLY A 95 16.98 9.69 -7.88
CA GLY A 95 18.30 9.09 -7.98
C GLY A 95 18.24 7.58 -8.24
N CYS A 96 19.39 6.92 -8.18
CA CYS A 96 19.46 5.46 -8.22
C CYS A 96 20.67 4.96 -7.43
N ASP A 97 20.57 3.73 -6.93
CA ASP A 97 21.66 3.04 -6.24
C ASP A 97 21.57 1.52 -6.45
N GLY A 98 22.69 0.84 -6.18
CA GLY A 98 22.81 -0.61 -6.26
C GLY A 98 23.20 -1.21 -4.91
N SER A 99 22.63 -2.37 -4.59
CA SER A 99 22.98 -3.13 -3.39
C SER A 99 23.16 -4.62 -3.68
N GLN A 100 23.91 -5.30 -2.83
CA GLN A 100 24.08 -6.75 -2.89
C GLN A 100 23.18 -7.42 -1.85
N GLN A 101 22.62 -8.58 -2.16
CA GLN A 101 21.80 -9.38 -1.26
C GLN A 101 22.09 -10.87 -1.40
N SER A 102 21.57 -11.66 -0.46
CA SER A 102 21.62 -13.12 -0.53
C SER A 102 20.82 -13.62 -1.73
N GLN A 103 21.42 -14.51 -2.52
CA GLN A 103 20.75 -15.10 -3.67
C GLN A 103 19.68 -16.11 -3.21
N PHE A 104 18.46 -16.04 -3.75
CA PHE A 104 17.46 -17.09 -3.51
C PHE A 104 17.84 -18.38 -4.27
N LYS A 105 17.32 -19.52 -3.78
CA LYS A 105 17.55 -20.85 -4.40
C LYS A 105 16.52 -21.18 -5.48
N GLU A 106 15.48 -20.35 -5.61
CA GLU A 106 14.48 -20.50 -6.65
C GLU A 106 15.13 -20.26 -8.01
N LYS A 107 14.82 -21.13 -8.98
CA LYS A 107 15.37 -20.99 -10.33
C LYS A 107 14.51 -20.00 -11.09
N MET A 108 15.15 -19.01 -11.68
CA MET A 108 14.48 -18.09 -12.60
C MET A 108 14.27 -18.73 -13.98
N GLN A 109 13.31 -18.20 -14.73
CA GLN A 109 13.05 -18.62 -16.11
C GLN A 109 14.27 -18.33 -17.01
N ASP A 110 14.94 -17.20 -16.76
CA ASP A 110 16.24 -16.89 -17.33
C ASP A 110 17.35 -17.53 -16.48
N LEU A 111 18.11 -18.44 -17.08
CA LEU A 111 19.17 -19.19 -16.39
C LEU A 111 20.40 -18.33 -16.06
N ASP A 112 20.56 -17.19 -16.73
CA ASP A 112 21.65 -16.25 -16.48
C ASP A 112 21.25 -15.17 -15.45
N ALA A 113 19.95 -15.04 -15.16
CA ALA A 113 19.44 -14.10 -14.17
C ALA A 113 19.78 -14.55 -12.74
N LYS A 114 20.19 -13.58 -11.91
CA LYS A 114 20.48 -13.76 -10.48
C LYS A 114 19.93 -12.57 -9.72
N ASP A 115 19.36 -12.84 -8.56
CA ASP A 115 18.83 -11.82 -7.63
C ASP A 115 19.87 -11.39 -6.58
N SER A 116 21.12 -11.84 -6.64
CA SER A 116 22.16 -11.48 -5.67
C SER A 116 22.50 -9.99 -5.64
N ASN A 117 22.02 -9.20 -6.62
CA ASN A 117 22.20 -7.75 -6.68
C ASN A 117 20.88 -7.09 -7.06
N ILE A 118 20.57 -5.97 -6.43
CA ILE A 118 19.42 -5.12 -6.76
C ILE A 118 19.96 -3.78 -7.26
N PHE A 119 19.38 -3.27 -8.35
CA PHE A 119 19.55 -1.90 -8.79
C PHE A 119 18.19 -1.20 -8.76
N GLN A 120 18.10 -0.08 -8.07
CA GLN A 120 16.82 0.63 -7.84
C GLN A 120 16.96 2.11 -8.18
N SER A 121 15.96 2.65 -8.87
CA SER A 121 15.72 4.09 -8.99
C SER A 121 14.68 4.55 -7.96
N CYS A 122 14.93 5.70 -7.33
CA CYS A 122 14.10 6.30 -6.28
C CYS A 122 13.70 7.72 -6.66
#